data_AF-A0A154BP92-F1
#
_entry.id   AF-A0A154BP92-F1
#
_cell.length_a   1.000
_cell.length_b   1.000
_cell.length_c   1.000
_cell.angle_alpha   90.00
_cell.angle_beta   90.00
_cell.angle_gamma   90.00
#
_symmetry.space_group_name_H-M   'P 1'
#
loop_
_entity.id
_entity.type
_entity.pdbx_description
1 polymer ?
#
loop_
_entity_poly.entity_id
_entity_poly.type
_entity_poly.pdbx_seq_one_letter_code
_entity_poly.pdbx_strand_id
1 'polypeptide(L)'
;MTRPPVQPSDSRPGISVNLEELKFWLSIMQEHALFIKAGLPANRKEAIQQAQEFYRIFGALLAKAAEISSEKKFKELIRQSAEKVEEFYRFKRRLLQIALRGELGGTLYPSLLDHFSREAEYFLRLLESMNDCKAFRLWPKTKEVSFWIRLMSDHSDFIRQMLDPSEVILIETTEGFTSEFDGLFRQSVDFSSMLRGATGGVPAFGRFLQDSRVAGMRLRDFKRALHCMLEEKKVLGLMSPLFADHVRREADHFLMIAAMLENDMQTSGYTGANSVIMPMAEEDIEEAMVDMEVGEPATEATVIMPNTSTVIANNLAAEAKLAALKQKAMQTDCEAPQYQQNIGFDSEVLEEIDDDEPIMAPVVPPVNTPNSPSKNKYTWSTAWPRPLGEEK
;
A
#
# COMPACT_ATOMS: atom_id res chain seq x y z
N MET A 1 -59.04 2.35 -0.32
CA MET A 1 -57.77 1.92 0.29
C MET A 1 -56.64 2.38 -0.62
N THR A 2 -55.96 3.46 -0.24
CA THR A 2 -54.88 4.09 -1.01
C THR A 2 -53.56 3.37 -0.74
N ARG A 3 -52.87 2.99 -1.81
CA ARG A 3 -51.57 2.32 -1.81
C ARG A 3 -50.54 3.19 -1.07
N PRO A 4 -49.71 2.65 -0.16
CA PRO A 4 -48.67 3.43 0.48
C PRO A 4 -47.59 3.83 -0.53
N PRO A 5 -46.96 5.01 -0.35
CA PRO A 5 -45.98 5.53 -1.29
C PRO A 5 -44.74 4.64 -1.31
N VAL A 6 -44.25 4.36 -2.52
CA VAL A 6 -42.97 3.68 -2.75
C VAL A 6 -41.87 4.63 -2.25
N GLN A 7 -41.10 4.17 -1.25
CA GLN A 7 -39.89 4.84 -0.79
C GLN A 7 -38.91 4.96 -1.97
N PRO A 8 -38.27 6.13 -2.18
CA PRO A 8 -37.24 6.26 -3.20
C PRO A 8 -36.10 5.28 -2.90
N SER A 9 -35.68 4.54 -3.91
CA SER A 9 -34.63 3.53 -3.82
C SER A 9 -33.30 4.17 -3.43
N ASP A 10 -32.90 3.99 -2.16
CA ASP A 10 -31.56 4.27 -1.62
C ASP A 10 -30.50 3.28 -2.15
N SER A 11 -30.52 2.97 -3.45
CA SER A 11 -29.45 2.19 -4.07
C SER A 11 -28.36 3.15 -4.54
N ARG A 12 -27.59 3.70 -3.59
CA ARG A 12 -26.20 4.07 -3.92
C ARG A 12 -25.51 2.80 -4.38
N PRO A 13 -24.76 2.78 -5.50
CA PRO A 13 -23.92 1.65 -5.82
C PRO A 13 -22.68 1.71 -4.90
N GLY A 14 -22.90 1.42 -3.62
CA GLY A 14 -21.82 1.08 -2.72
C GLY A 14 -21.16 -0.21 -3.19
N ILE A 15 -19.87 -0.36 -2.90
CA ILE A 15 -19.17 -1.64 -2.97
C ILE A 15 -20.11 -2.70 -2.39
N SER A 16 -20.58 -3.64 -3.22
CA SER A 16 -21.51 -4.65 -2.77
C SER A 16 -20.74 -5.56 -1.84
N VAL A 17 -20.82 -5.30 -0.54
CA VAL A 17 -20.04 -6.02 0.46
C VAL A 17 -20.57 -7.45 0.50
N ASN A 18 -19.78 -8.37 -0.04
CA ASN A 18 -20.21 -9.73 -0.35
C ASN A 18 -19.16 -10.75 0.15
N LEU A 19 -19.44 -12.04 -0.09
CA LEU A 19 -18.55 -13.11 0.33
C LEU A 19 -17.13 -13.00 -0.28
N GLU A 20 -17.00 -12.47 -1.49
CA GLU A 20 -15.71 -12.29 -2.14
C GLU A 20 -14.89 -11.17 -1.50
N GLU A 21 -15.53 -10.08 -1.10
CA GLU A 21 -14.88 -9.00 -0.32
C GLU A 21 -14.36 -9.53 1.01
N LEU A 22 -15.15 -10.37 1.70
CA LEU A 22 -14.73 -11.02 2.94
C LEU A 22 -13.51 -11.93 2.71
N LYS A 23 -13.54 -12.76 1.67
CA LYS A 23 -12.41 -13.65 1.32
C LYS A 23 -11.14 -12.88 0.98
N PHE A 24 -11.26 -11.80 0.21
CA PHE A 24 -10.14 -10.94 -0.15
C PHE A 24 -9.43 -10.44 1.11
N TRP A 25 -10.15 -9.77 2.00
CA TRP A 25 -9.55 -9.19 3.20
C TRP A 25 -9.06 -10.24 4.20
N LEU A 26 -9.74 -11.40 4.33
CA LEU A 26 -9.22 -12.50 5.15
C LEU A 26 -7.88 -13.03 4.61
N SER A 27 -7.71 -13.12 3.29
CA SER A 27 -6.44 -13.48 2.65
C SER A 27 -5.35 -12.44 2.94
N ILE A 28 -5.68 -11.15 2.78
CA ILE A 28 -4.77 -10.03 3.10
C ILE A 28 -4.34 -10.08 4.58
N MET A 29 -5.26 -10.28 5.52
CA MET A 29 -4.92 -10.40 6.94
C MET A 29 -4.08 -11.64 7.27
N GLN A 30 -4.34 -12.76 6.59
CA GLN A 30 -3.51 -13.95 6.73
C GLN A 30 -2.07 -13.69 6.28
N GLU A 31 -1.87 -13.05 5.13
CA GLU A 31 -0.56 -12.72 4.57
C GLU A 31 0.19 -11.71 5.43
N HIS A 32 -0.49 -10.70 5.96
CA HIS A 32 0.09 -9.78 6.96
C HIS A 32 0.68 -10.51 8.16
N ALA A 33 -0.01 -11.54 8.67
CA ALA A 33 0.48 -12.31 9.80
C ALA A 33 1.78 -13.05 9.45
N LEU A 34 1.89 -13.56 8.22
CA LEU A 34 3.12 -14.17 7.71
C LEU A 34 4.25 -13.14 7.53
N PHE A 35 3.98 -11.97 6.95
CA PHE A 35 4.99 -10.92 6.75
C PHE A 35 5.50 -10.37 8.08
N ILE A 36 4.60 -10.14 9.04
CA ILE A 36 4.97 -9.72 10.41
C ILE A 36 5.85 -10.79 11.05
N LYS A 37 5.45 -12.07 10.98
CA LYS A 37 6.26 -13.17 11.52
C LYS A 37 7.66 -13.18 10.92
N ALA A 38 7.79 -13.03 9.60
CA ALA A 38 9.07 -13.07 8.90
C ALA A 38 9.98 -11.86 9.21
N GLY A 39 9.40 -10.69 9.47
CA GLY A 39 10.18 -9.47 9.76
C GLY A 39 10.55 -9.26 11.23
N LEU A 40 10.04 -10.09 12.16
CA LEU A 40 10.39 -10.02 13.58
C LEU A 40 11.78 -10.66 13.84
N PRO A 41 12.61 -10.07 14.73
CA PRO A 41 13.89 -10.68 15.09
C PRO A 41 13.68 -11.93 15.95
N ALA A 42 14.58 -12.93 15.82
CA ALA A 42 14.44 -14.26 16.42
C ALA A 42 14.27 -14.27 17.95
N ASN A 43 14.73 -13.24 18.65
CA ASN A 43 14.56 -13.09 20.10
C ASN A 43 13.12 -12.70 20.51
N ARG A 44 12.26 -12.26 19.59
CA ARG A 44 10.85 -11.90 19.84
C ARG A 44 9.92 -13.11 19.77
N LYS A 45 10.25 -14.17 20.52
CA LYS A 45 9.58 -15.48 20.46
C LYS A 45 8.05 -15.39 20.64
N GLU A 46 7.57 -14.62 21.61
CA GLU A 46 6.14 -14.46 21.88
C GLU A 46 5.39 -13.76 20.72
N ALA A 47 5.99 -12.73 20.13
CA ALA A 47 5.39 -12.01 19.01
C ALA A 47 5.35 -12.87 17.74
N ILE A 48 6.40 -13.66 17.51
CA ILE A 48 6.47 -14.64 16.41
C ILE A 48 5.37 -15.69 16.57
N GLN A 49 5.16 -16.21 17.78
CA GLN A 49 4.09 -17.16 18.07
C GLN A 49 2.70 -16.55 17.88
N GLN A 50 2.48 -15.31 18.36
CA GLN A 50 1.21 -14.59 18.13
C GLN A 50 0.94 -14.38 16.64
N ALA A 51 1.93 -13.95 15.86
CA ALA A 51 1.79 -13.78 14.41
C ALA A 51 1.47 -15.12 13.71
N GLN A 52 2.12 -16.21 14.11
CA GLN A 52 1.82 -17.55 13.60
C GLN A 52 0.39 -18.00 13.91
N GLU A 53 -0.13 -17.64 15.09
CA GLU A 53 -1.50 -17.97 15.47
C GLU A 53 -2.52 -17.18 14.63
N PHE A 54 -2.29 -15.88 14.42
CA PHE A 54 -3.13 -15.09 13.51
C PHE A 54 -3.14 -15.65 12.08
N TYR A 55 -1.99 -16.12 11.57
CA TYR A 55 -1.94 -16.79 10.27
C TYR A 55 -2.86 -18.01 10.20
N ARG A 56 -2.90 -18.84 11.26
CA ARG A 56 -3.79 -20.01 11.33
C ARG A 56 -5.25 -19.59 11.46
N ILE A 57 -5.55 -18.60 12.30
CA ILE A 57 -6.91 -18.08 12.52
C ILE A 57 -7.50 -17.57 11.21
N PHE A 58 -6.79 -16.70 10.48
CA PHE A 58 -7.29 -16.15 9.22
C PHE A 58 -7.40 -17.23 8.14
N GLY A 59 -6.47 -18.20 8.10
CA GLY A 59 -6.61 -19.36 7.22
C GLY A 59 -7.87 -20.20 7.51
N ALA A 60 -8.17 -20.43 8.78
CA ALA A 60 -9.38 -21.16 9.17
C ALA A 60 -10.66 -20.36 8.86
N LEU A 61 -10.67 -19.03 9.03
CA LEU A 61 -11.78 -18.17 8.64
C LEU A 61 -11.98 -18.17 7.11
N LEU A 62 -10.90 -18.14 6.33
CA LEU A 62 -10.94 -18.20 4.88
C LEU A 62 -11.48 -19.56 4.38
N ALA A 63 -11.03 -20.66 4.98
CA ALA A 63 -11.57 -22.00 4.69
C ALA A 63 -13.08 -22.07 4.99
N LYS A 64 -13.52 -21.55 6.14
CA LYS A 64 -14.95 -21.44 6.46
C LYS A 64 -15.71 -20.59 5.43
N ALA A 65 -15.12 -19.49 4.96
CA ALA A 65 -15.74 -18.62 3.96
C ALA A 65 -16.00 -19.37 2.62
N ALA A 66 -15.13 -20.31 2.25
CA ALA A 66 -15.30 -21.12 1.05
C ALA A 66 -16.50 -22.09 1.14
N GLU A 67 -16.89 -22.50 2.35
CA GLU A 67 -17.97 -23.47 2.60
C GLU A 67 -19.32 -22.84 2.96
N ILE A 68 -19.44 -21.51 2.89
CA ILE A 68 -20.68 -20.81 3.26
C ILE A 68 -21.79 -21.18 2.28
N SER A 69 -22.88 -21.71 2.85
CA SER A 69 -24.09 -22.08 2.11
C SER A 69 -25.37 -21.40 2.61
N SER A 70 -25.29 -20.57 3.65
CA SER A 70 -26.46 -19.88 4.21
C SER A 70 -26.13 -18.53 4.83
N GLU A 71 -27.12 -17.63 4.81
CA GLU A 71 -27.00 -16.27 5.36
C GLU A 71 -26.69 -16.27 6.87
N LYS A 72 -27.27 -17.20 7.63
CA LYS A 72 -26.99 -17.34 9.07
C LYS A 72 -25.52 -17.66 9.34
N LYS A 73 -24.93 -18.56 8.55
CA LYS A 73 -23.51 -18.91 8.65
C LYS A 73 -22.63 -17.73 8.22
N PHE A 74 -23.04 -16.97 7.21
CA PHE A 74 -22.33 -15.77 6.77
C PHE A 74 -22.28 -14.69 7.85
N LYS A 75 -23.42 -14.37 8.48
CA LYS A 75 -23.47 -13.41 9.60
C LYS A 75 -22.60 -13.83 10.78
N GLU A 76 -22.60 -15.12 11.12
CA GLU A 76 -21.73 -15.64 12.17
C GLU A 76 -20.25 -15.55 11.79
N LEU A 77 -19.89 -15.81 10.52
CA LEU A 77 -18.52 -15.64 10.06
C LEU A 77 -18.07 -14.17 10.09
N ILE A 78 -18.95 -13.23 9.72
CA ILE A 78 -18.67 -11.79 9.83
C ILE A 78 -18.37 -11.42 11.28
N ARG A 79 -19.20 -11.85 12.23
CA ARG A 79 -18.99 -11.60 13.67
C ARG A 79 -17.66 -12.17 14.16
N GLN A 80 -17.34 -13.41 13.81
CA GLN A 80 -16.06 -14.04 14.15
C GLN A 80 -14.87 -13.31 13.52
N SER A 81 -15.02 -12.88 12.26
CA SER A 81 -13.98 -12.14 11.56
C SER A 81 -13.72 -10.78 12.20
N ALA A 82 -14.77 -10.03 12.57
CA ALA A 82 -14.64 -8.73 13.21
C ALA A 82 -13.86 -8.81 14.53
N GLU A 83 -14.19 -9.79 15.38
CA GLU A 83 -13.48 -10.05 16.63
C GLU A 83 -11.98 -10.30 16.40
N LYS A 84 -11.64 -11.17 15.44
CA LYS A 84 -10.24 -11.54 15.16
C LYS A 84 -9.45 -10.47 14.43
N VAL A 85 -10.09 -9.69 13.56
CA VAL A 85 -9.46 -8.53 12.94
C VAL A 85 -9.19 -7.45 13.98
N GLU A 86 -10.08 -7.24 14.97
CA GLU A 86 -9.84 -6.27 16.04
C GLU A 86 -8.66 -6.69 16.93
N GLU A 87 -8.59 -7.96 17.31
CA GLU A 87 -7.43 -8.52 18.04
C GLU A 87 -6.12 -8.32 17.26
N PHE A 88 -6.15 -8.57 15.95
CA PHE A 88 -4.99 -8.45 15.08
C PHE A 88 -4.58 -6.99 14.83
N TYR A 89 -5.56 -6.08 14.66
CA TYR A 89 -5.34 -4.64 14.61
C TYR A 89 -4.59 -4.17 15.87
N ARG A 90 -5.07 -4.55 17.06
CA ARG A 90 -4.40 -4.22 18.33
C ARG A 90 -2.99 -4.81 18.39
N PHE A 91 -2.77 -6.02 17.89
CA PHE A 91 -1.43 -6.61 17.79
C PHE A 91 -0.49 -5.79 16.91
N LYS A 92 -0.92 -5.43 15.69
CA LYS A 92 -0.16 -4.56 14.77
C LYS A 92 0.17 -3.21 15.43
N ARG A 93 -0.80 -2.57 16.10
CA ARG A 93 -0.57 -1.31 16.83
C ARG A 93 0.42 -1.47 17.97
N ARG A 94 0.37 -2.58 18.74
CA ARG A 94 1.36 -2.85 19.80
C ARG A 94 2.77 -2.96 19.23
N LEU A 95 2.96 -3.71 18.13
CA LEU A 95 4.25 -3.82 17.47
C LEU A 95 4.75 -2.45 16.98
N LEU A 96 3.87 -1.64 16.40
CA LEU A 96 4.19 -0.28 15.98
C LEU A 96 4.68 0.56 17.17
N GLN A 97 3.99 0.53 18.31
CA GLN A 97 4.41 1.30 19.49
C GLN A 97 5.80 0.88 20.01
N ILE A 98 6.12 -0.41 19.93
CA ILE A 98 7.46 -0.91 20.28
C ILE A 98 8.49 -0.43 19.24
N ALA A 99 8.15 -0.47 17.95
CA ALA A 99 9.03 -0.02 16.87
C ALA A 99 9.33 1.49 16.95
N LEU A 100 8.34 2.31 17.29
CA LEU A 100 8.49 3.76 17.46
C LEU A 100 9.42 4.15 18.62
N ARG A 101 9.61 3.26 19.60
CA ARG A 101 10.61 3.44 20.67
C ARG A 101 12.00 2.89 20.31
N GLY A 102 12.17 2.35 19.09
CA GLY A 102 13.41 1.70 18.67
C GLY A 102 13.64 0.34 19.33
N GLU A 103 12.62 -0.23 19.96
CA GLU A 103 12.77 -1.45 20.75
C GLU A 103 12.52 -2.71 19.92
N LEU A 104 11.80 -2.66 18.79
CA LEU A 104 11.31 -3.86 18.12
C LEU A 104 12.44 -4.70 17.50
N GLY A 105 13.36 -4.05 16.79
CA GLY A 105 14.36 -4.69 15.92
C GLY A 105 13.76 -5.30 14.65
N GLY A 106 14.55 -6.11 13.93
CA GLY A 106 14.12 -6.81 12.72
C GLY A 106 14.02 -5.90 11.49
N THR A 107 13.18 -6.30 10.53
CA THR A 107 13.07 -5.65 9.21
C THR A 107 11.68 -5.02 8.97
N LEU A 108 10.82 -4.98 9.99
CA LEU A 108 9.50 -4.36 9.88
C LEU A 108 9.61 -2.84 10.03
N TYR A 109 9.40 -2.13 8.92
CA TYR A 109 9.31 -0.66 8.96
C TYR A 109 8.13 -0.22 9.83
N PRO A 110 8.27 0.82 10.68
CA PRO A 110 7.15 1.38 11.42
C PRO A 110 5.98 1.80 10.52
N SER A 111 6.28 2.39 9.35
CA SER A 111 5.27 2.75 8.34
C SER A 111 4.54 1.54 7.77
N LEU A 112 5.22 0.39 7.60
CA LEU A 112 4.61 -0.87 7.17
C LEU A 112 3.64 -1.43 8.23
N LEU A 113 4.01 -1.36 9.51
CA LEU A 113 3.11 -1.75 10.60
C LEU A 113 1.89 -0.84 10.69
N ASP A 114 2.06 0.47 10.49
CA ASP A 114 0.95 1.43 10.42
C ASP A 114 0.04 1.16 9.20
N HIS A 115 0.64 0.88 8.05
CA HIS A 115 -0.07 0.52 6.81
C HIS A 115 -0.94 -0.72 7.01
N PHE A 116 -0.37 -1.82 7.49
CA PHE A 116 -1.13 -3.03 7.82
C PHE A 116 -2.24 -2.76 8.86
N SER A 117 -2.03 -1.84 9.79
CA SER A 117 -3.05 -1.44 10.76
C SER A 117 -4.21 -0.67 10.11
N ARG A 118 -3.93 0.25 9.17
CA ARG A 118 -4.96 1.01 8.45
C ARG A 118 -5.85 0.11 7.61
N GLU A 119 -5.28 -0.92 6.98
CA GLU A 119 -6.05 -1.93 6.24
C GLU A 119 -6.93 -2.78 7.16
N ALA A 120 -6.42 -3.16 8.33
CA ALA A 120 -7.23 -3.86 9.33
C ALA A 120 -8.39 -2.98 9.83
N GLU A 121 -8.15 -1.69 10.04
CA GLU A 121 -9.19 -0.72 10.40
C GLU A 121 -10.22 -0.55 9.28
N TYR A 122 -9.78 -0.44 8.03
CA TYR A 122 -10.66 -0.40 6.86
C TYR A 122 -11.53 -1.66 6.79
N PHE A 123 -10.94 -2.84 6.99
CA PHE A 123 -11.68 -4.09 7.00
C PHE A 123 -12.68 -4.19 8.16
N LEU A 124 -12.36 -3.67 9.35
CA LEU A 124 -13.33 -3.58 10.45
C LEU A 124 -14.56 -2.74 10.06
N ARG A 125 -14.35 -1.58 9.41
CA ARG A 125 -15.44 -0.73 8.92
C ARG A 125 -16.30 -1.44 7.87
N LEU A 126 -15.67 -2.25 7.00
CA LEU A 126 -16.40 -3.10 6.06
C LEU A 126 -17.24 -4.14 6.80
N LEU A 127 -16.68 -4.86 7.77
CA LEU A 127 -17.38 -5.89 8.55
C LEU A 127 -18.57 -5.31 9.34
N GLU A 128 -18.43 -4.14 9.94
CA GLU A 128 -19.52 -3.42 10.60
C GLU A 128 -20.67 -3.12 9.63
N SER A 129 -20.33 -2.76 8.40
CA SER A 129 -21.34 -2.53 7.35
C SER A 129 -22.00 -3.80 6.83
N MET A 130 -21.30 -4.93 6.86
CA MET A 130 -21.91 -6.23 6.56
C MET A 130 -22.92 -6.64 7.64
N ASN A 131 -22.70 -6.24 8.89
CA ASN A 131 -23.54 -6.63 10.03
C ASN A 131 -24.81 -5.77 10.16
N ASP A 132 -24.66 -4.44 10.16
CA ASP A 132 -25.76 -3.49 10.43
C ASP A 132 -26.04 -2.52 9.29
N CYS A 133 -25.32 -2.63 8.17
CA CYS A 133 -25.55 -1.87 6.95
C CYS A 133 -25.37 -0.34 7.06
N LYS A 134 -25.09 0.25 8.23
CA LYS A 134 -25.14 1.71 8.43
C LYS A 134 -23.78 2.43 8.34
N ALA A 135 -22.72 1.92 8.96
CA ALA A 135 -21.46 2.65 9.13
C ALA A 135 -20.75 3.00 7.80
N PHE A 136 -20.60 2.02 6.90
CA PHE A 136 -19.93 2.25 5.62
C PHE A 136 -20.77 3.06 4.61
N ARG A 137 -22.10 3.14 4.78
CA ARG A 137 -22.94 4.00 3.92
C ARG A 137 -22.61 5.49 4.06
N LEU A 138 -22.03 5.89 5.20
CA LEU A 138 -21.61 7.26 5.48
C LEU A 138 -20.17 7.55 5.05
N TRP A 139 -19.41 6.53 4.63
CA TRP A 139 -18.04 6.70 4.18
C TRP A 139 -18.00 7.49 2.85
N PRO A 140 -17.41 8.71 2.83
CA PRO A 140 -17.40 9.52 1.63
C PRO A 140 -16.54 8.90 0.53
N LYS A 141 -16.99 8.99 -0.73
CA LYS A 141 -16.23 8.53 -1.90
C LYS A 141 -14.83 9.13 -1.99
N THR A 142 -14.69 10.38 -1.55
CA THR A 142 -13.39 11.07 -1.48
C THR A 142 -12.44 10.42 -0.48
N LYS A 143 -12.95 9.98 0.67
CA LYS A 143 -12.18 9.24 1.69
C LYS A 143 -11.78 7.85 1.20
N GLU A 144 -12.67 7.18 0.45
CA GLU A 144 -12.38 5.88 -0.19
C GLU A 144 -11.18 6.00 -1.14
N VAL A 145 -11.23 6.95 -2.07
CA VAL A 145 -10.15 7.17 -3.04
C VAL A 145 -8.86 7.60 -2.33
N SER A 146 -8.97 8.48 -1.33
CA SER A 146 -7.81 8.94 -0.56
C SER A 146 -7.10 7.81 0.21
N PHE A 147 -7.87 6.87 0.78
CA PHE A 147 -7.32 5.68 1.43
C PHE A 147 -6.50 4.85 0.45
N TRP A 148 -7.07 4.45 -0.69
CA TRP A 148 -6.39 3.59 -1.65
C TRP A 148 -5.18 4.26 -2.31
N ILE A 149 -5.25 5.56 -2.62
CA ILE A 149 -4.11 6.31 -3.15
C ILE A 149 -2.96 6.32 -2.15
N ARG A 150 -3.25 6.49 -0.84
CA ARG A 150 -2.22 6.40 0.20
C ARG A 150 -1.56 5.02 0.23
N LEU A 151 -2.35 3.94 0.17
CA LEU A 151 -1.82 2.58 0.11
C LEU A 151 -0.90 2.39 -1.10
N MET A 152 -1.29 2.90 -2.27
CA MET A 152 -0.45 2.82 -3.47
C MET A 152 0.85 3.63 -3.35
N SER A 153 0.83 4.78 -2.65
CA SER A 153 2.07 5.50 -2.32
C SER A 153 2.96 4.67 -1.40
N ASP A 154 2.40 4.18 -0.28
CA ASP A 154 3.13 3.34 0.70
C ASP A 154 3.78 2.12 0.01
N HIS A 155 3.05 1.45 -0.87
CA HIS A 155 3.55 0.31 -1.64
C HIS A 155 4.75 0.66 -2.51
N SER A 156 4.73 1.83 -3.14
CA SER A 156 5.84 2.28 -3.98
C SER A 156 7.08 2.48 -3.12
N ASP A 157 6.94 3.11 -1.94
CA ASP A 157 8.06 3.24 -1.00
C ASP A 157 8.56 1.90 -0.45
N PHE A 158 7.66 0.98 -0.08
CA PHE A 158 8.08 -0.34 0.41
C PHE A 158 8.83 -1.11 -0.66
N ILE A 159 8.35 -1.08 -1.91
CA ILE A 159 9.04 -1.71 -3.04
C ILE A 159 10.43 -1.10 -3.21
N ARG A 160 10.51 0.23 -3.27
CA ARG A 160 11.78 0.95 -3.45
C ARG A 160 12.80 0.60 -2.38
N GLN A 161 12.38 0.52 -1.12
CA GLN A 161 13.25 0.25 0.03
C GLN A 161 13.64 -1.23 0.16
N MET A 162 12.91 -2.15 -0.48
CA MET A 162 13.21 -3.58 -0.45
C MET A 162 14.01 -4.06 -1.66
N LEU A 163 14.22 -3.22 -2.67
CA LEU A 163 15.15 -3.50 -3.77
C LEU A 163 16.59 -3.39 -3.28
N ASP A 164 17.47 -4.24 -3.81
CA ASP A 164 18.91 -4.10 -3.55
C ASP A 164 19.43 -2.77 -4.13
N PRO A 165 20.36 -2.07 -3.46
CA PRO A 165 20.90 -0.80 -3.97
C PRO A 165 21.51 -0.87 -5.38
N SER A 166 21.90 -2.07 -5.86
CA SER A 166 22.38 -2.26 -7.23
C SER A 166 21.29 -2.20 -8.30
N GLU A 167 20.01 -2.34 -7.93
CA GLU A 167 18.84 -2.30 -8.83
C GLU A 167 18.44 -0.85 -9.19
N VAL A 168 19.42 -0.01 -9.52
CA VAL A 168 19.27 1.45 -9.70
C VAL A 168 18.11 1.82 -10.62
N ILE A 169 17.92 1.09 -11.73
CA ILE A 169 16.85 1.37 -12.70
C ILE A 169 15.46 1.04 -12.13
N LEU A 170 15.34 -0.04 -11.35
CA LEU A 170 14.06 -0.40 -10.71
C LEU A 170 13.75 0.58 -9.58
N ILE A 171 14.77 1.01 -8.83
CA ILE A 171 14.65 2.04 -7.78
C ILE A 171 14.16 3.35 -8.39
N GLU A 172 14.78 3.85 -9.45
CA GLU A 172 14.35 5.06 -10.16
C GLU A 172 12.92 4.94 -10.70
N THR A 173 12.57 3.77 -11.25
CA THR A 173 11.21 3.51 -11.75
C THR A 173 10.19 3.58 -10.61
N THR A 174 10.54 3.04 -9.45
CA THR A 174 9.66 3.01 -8.29
C THR A 174 9.54 4.39 -7.64
N GLU A 175 10.62 5.17 -7.60
CA GLU A 175 10.62 6.57 -7.17
C GLU A 175 9.66 7.44 -8.00
N GLY A 176 9.56 7.17 -9.31
CA GLY A 176 8.58 7.81 -10.18
C GLY A 176 7.14 7.54 -9.75
N PHE A 177 6.82 6.31 -9.32
CA PHE A 177 5.50 6.00 -8.76
C PHE A 177 5.27 6.67 -7.40
N THR A 178 6.27 6.66 -6.50
CA THR A 178 6.17 7.37 -5.21
C THR A 178 5.83 8.85 -5.43
N SER A 179 6.58 9.54 -6.28
CA SER A 179 6.36 10.96 -6.59
C SER A 179 4.96 11.24 -7.14
N GLU A 180 4.47 10.37 -8.02
CA GLU A 180 3.15 10.51 -8.62
C GLU A 180 2.02 10.27 -7.61
N PHE A 181 2.10 9.20 -6.81
CA PHE A 181 1.08 8.88 -5.82
C PHE A 181 1.09 9.86 -4.64
N ASP A 182 2.22 10.46 -4.29
CA ASP A 182 2.28 11.56 -3.31
C ASP A 182 1.53 12.80 -3.81
N GLY A 183 1.70 13.15 -5.09
CA GLY A 183 0.96 14.25 -5.73
C GLY A 183 -0.55 13.99 -5.72
N LEU A 184 -0.95 12.78 -6.16
CA LEU A 184 -2.34 12.34 -6.12
C LEU A 184 -2.90 12.29 -4.69
N PHE A 185 -2.10 11.88 -3.71
CA PHE A 185 -2.54 11.79 -2.32
C PHE A 185 -2.84 13.17 -1.75
N ARG A 186 -1.97 14.17 -1.97
CA ARG A 186 -2.22 15.56 -1.56
C ARG A 186 -3.50 16.09 -2.18
N GLN A 187 -3.68 15.89 -3.48
CA GLN A 187 -4.91 16.27 -4.18
C GLN A 187 -6.15 15.55 -3.62
N SER A 188 -6.03 14.27 -3.23
CA SER A 188 -7.12 13.51 -2.63
C SER A 188 -7.58 14.09 -1.28
N VAL A 189 -6.63 14.60 -0.48
CA VAL A 189 -6.91 15.22 0.82
C VAL A 189 -7.64 16.53 0.62
N ASP A 190 -7.20 17.34 -0.34
CA ASP A 190 -7.87 18.60 -0.68
C ASP A 190 -9.30 18.36 -1.18
N PHE A 191 -9.53 17.41 -2.09
CA PHE A 191 -10.88 17.04 -2.52
C PHE A 191 -11.72 16.48 -1.37
N SER A 192 -11.13 15.69 -0.48
CA SER A 192 -11.81 15.20 0.73
C SER A 192 -12.27 16.34 1.62
N SER A 193 -11.53 17.45 1.66
CA SER A 193 -11.89 18.66 2.40
C SER A 193 -12.96 19.49 1.69
N MET A 194 -12.71 19.84 0.42
CA MET A 194 -13.53 20.75 -0.37
C MET A 194 -14.91 20.18 -0.72
N LEU A 195 -15.04 18.86 -0.84
CA LEU A 195 -16.29 18.19 -1.22
C LEU A 195 -17.14 17.78 -0.02
N ARG A 196 -16.79 18.20 1.20
CA ARG A 196 -17.64 17.99 2.38
C ARG A 196 -18.98 18.70 2.19
N GLY A 197 -20.07 17.96 2.29
CA GLY A 197 -21.42 18.48 2.08
C GLY A 197 -21.78 18.81 0.63
N ALA A 198 -20.90 18.51 -0.34
CA ALA A 198 -21.21 18.72 -1.75
C ALA A 198 -22.31 17.75 -2.22
N THR A 199 -23.34 18.28 -2.88
CA THR A 199 -24.53 17.53 -3.31
C THR A 199 -24.54 17.19 -4.80
N GLY A 200 -23.60 17.73 -5.58
CA GLY A 200 -23.49 17.52 -7.03
C GLY A 200 -22.13 16.97 -7.44
N GLY A 201 -22.08 16.37 -8.64
CA GLY A 201 -20.82 15.92 -9.24
C GLY A 201 -19.89 17.10 -9.56
N VAL A 202 -18.60 16.95 -9.25
CA VAL A 202 -17.58 17.95 -9.56
C VAL A 202 -16.69 17.42 -10.70
N PRO A 203 -16.72 18.03 -11.90
CA PRO A 203 -15.96 17.54 -13.06
C PRO A 203 -14.45 17.39 -12.80
N ALA A 204 -13.86 18.31 -12.02
CA ALA A 204 -12.45 18.25 -11.64
C ALA A 204 -12.14 17.01 -10.77
N PHE A 205 -13.08 16.56 -9.93
CA PHE A 205 -12.95 15.32 -9.17
C PHE A 205 -13.07 14.09 -10.08
N GLY A 206 -13.95 14.14 -11.08
CA GLY A 206 -14.04 13.08 -12.10
C GLY A 206 -12.74 12.90 -12.88
N ARG A 207 -12.11 14.00 -13.32
CA ARG A 207 -10.77 13.96 -13.92
C ARG A 207 -9.72 13.37 -12.97
N PHE A 208 -9.70 13.83 -11.72
CA PHE A 208 -8.78 13.31 -10.71
C PHE A 208 -8.92 11.79 -10.47
N LEU A 209 -10.16 11.29 -10.44
CA LEU A 209 -10.40 9.84 -10.32
C LEU A 209 -9.85 9.08 -11.52
N GLN A 210 -10.01 9.62 -12.73
CA GLN A 210 -9.44 9.05 -13.95
C GLN A 210 -7.91 9.05 -13.93
N ASP A 211 -7.28 10.17 -13.53
CA ASP A 211 -5.83 10.28 -13.39
C ASP A 211 -5.31 9.24 -12.38
N SER A 212 -5.99 9.10 -11.24
CA SER A 212 -5.66 8.12 -10.18
C SER A 212 -5.80 6.68 -10.67
N ARG A 213 -6.82 6.37 -11.48
CA ARG A 213 -7.03 5.04 -12.07
C ARG A 213 -5.94 4.71 -13.08
N VAL A 214 -5.55 5.66 -13.94
CA VAL A 214 -4.45 5.46 -14.90
C VAL A 214 -3.13 5.21 -14.18
N ALA A 215 -2.83 5.95 -13.11
CA ALA A 215 -1.66 5.69 -12.26
C ALA A 215 -1.74 4.31 -11.59
N GLY A 216 -2.90 3.94 -11.04
CA GLY A 216 -3.15 2.62 -10.48
C GLY A 216 -2.89 1.47 -11.46
N MET A 217 -3.32 1.61 -12.72
CA MET A 217 -3.10 0.60 -13.75
C MET A 217 -1.62 0.41 -14.06
N ARG A 218 -0.85 1.51 -14.14
CA ARG A 218 0.60 1.46 -14.39
C ARG A 218 1.34 0.83 -13.22
N LEU A 219 1.00 1.20 -11.98
CA LEU A 219 1.61 0.59 -10.78
C LEU A 219 1.26 -0.89 -10.64
N ARG A 220 0.00 -1.27 -10.90
CA ARG A 220 -0.44 -2.68 -10.92
C ARG A 220 0.32 -3.50 -11.96
N ASP A 221 0.51 -2.96 -13.17
CA ASP A 221 1.30 -3.64 -14.22
C ASP A 221 2.76 -3.81 -13.80
N PHE A 222 3.35 -2.79 -13.18
CA PHE A 222 4.70 -2.86 -12.63
C PHE A 222 4.81 -3.91 -11.52
N LYS A 223 3.87 -3.93 -10.57
CA LYS A 223 3.82 -4.95 -9.49
C LYS A 223 3.69 -6.36 -10.04
N ARG A 224 2.90 -6.57 -11.10
CA ARG A 224 2.81 -7.86 -11.80
C ARG A 224 4.14 -8.27 -12.44
N ALA A 225 4.80 -7.34 -13.14
CA ALA A 225 6.11 -7.61 -13.74
C ALA A 225 7.17 -7.92 -12.66
N LEU A 226 7.17 -7.15 -11.56
CA LEU A 226 8.06 -7.37 -10.43
C LEU A 226 7.84 -8.75 -9.79
N HIS A 227 6.57 -9.14 -9.58
CA HIS A 227 6.22 -10.48 -9.10
C HIS A 227 6.80 -11.59 -10.00
N CYS A 228 6.59 -11.51 -11.32
CA CYS A 228 7.17 -12.48 -12.26
C CYS A 228 8.70 -12.53 -12.17
N MET A 229 9.37 -11.38 -12.14
CA MET A 229 10.82 -11.36 -12.08
C MET A 229 11.36 -11.90 -10.74
N LEU A 230 10.62 -11.72 -9.62
CA LEU A 230 10.98 -12.32 -8.33
C LEU A 230 10.83 -13.84 -8.32
N GLU A 231 9.74 -14.37 -8.89
CA GLU A 231 9.55 -15.83 -9.07
C GLU A 231 10.68 -16.44 -9.92
N GLU A 232 11.10 -15.72 -10.96
CA GLU A 232 12.20 -16.11 -11.84
C GLU A 232 13.60 -15.83 -11.26
N LYS A 233 13.69 -15.29 -10.03
CA LYS A 233 14.96 -14.92 -9.35
C LYS A 233 15.82 -13.92 -10.14
N LYS A 234 15.17 -12.99 -10.85
CA LYS A 234 15.80 -11.98 -11.73
C LYS A 234 15.93 -10.59 -11.09
N VAL A 235 15.44 -10.40 -9.86
CA VAL A 235 15.56 -9.14 -9.10
C VAL A 235 16.26 -9.42 -7.79
N LEU A 236 17.23 -8.57 -7.44
CA LEU A 236 17.91 -8.59 -6.15
C LEU A 236 17.15 -7.71 -5.14
N GLY A 237 16.98 -8.22 -3.92
CA GLY A 237 16.32 -7.49 -2.86
C GLY A 237 15.87 -8.38 -1.72
N LEU A 238 15.10 -7.79 -0.80
CA LEU A 238 14.52 -8.44 0.38
C LEU A 238 13.06 -8.85 0.18
N MET A 239 12.46 -8.47 -0.95
CA MET A 239 11.06 -8.73 -1.25
C MET A 239 10.82 -10.19 -1.61
N SER A 240 9.79 -10.81 -1.03
CA SER A 240 9.32 -12.13 -1.47
C SER A 240 8.35 -12.02 -2.66
N PRO A 241 8.25 -13.04 -3.52
CA PRO A 241 7.21 -13.09 -4.54
C PRO A 241 5.80 -12.91 -3.97
N LEU A 242 5.51 -13.54 -2.82
CA LEU A 242 4.22 -13.40 -2.15
C LEU A 242 3.90 -11.96 -1.74
N PHE A 243 4.88 -11.19 -1.26
CA PHE A 243 4.68 -9.78 -0.95
C PHE A 243 4.37 -8.97 -2.22
N ALA A 244 5.08 -9.24 -3.33
CA ALA A 244 4.83 -8.57 -4.61
C ALA A 244 3.43 -8.88 -5.15
N ASP A 245 2.97 -10.13 -5.04
CA ASP A 245 1.61 -10.52 -5.42
C ASP A 245 0.53 -9.92 -4.51
N HIS A 246 0.79 -9.85 -3.21
CA HIS A 246 -0.09 -9.22 -2.22
C HIS A 246 -0.39 -7.77 -2.58
N VAL A 247 0.65 -6.93 -2.73
CA VAL A 247 0.46 -5.52 -3.08
C VAL A 247 -0.09 -5.34 -4.51
N ARG A 248 0.10 -6.33 -5.40
CA ARG A 248 -0.52 -6.36 -6.73
C ARG A 248 -2.03 -6.58 -6.63
N ARG A 249 -2.48 -7.55 -5.83
CA ARG A 249 -3.92 -7.82 -5.62
C ARG A 249 -4.65 -6.63 -5.00
N GLU A 250 -4.00 -5.91 -4.10
CA GLU A 250 -4.55 -4.66 -3.56
C GLU A 250 -4.63 -3.56 -4.60
N ALA A 251 -3.68 -3.49 -5.53
CA ALA A 251 -3.76 -2.56 -6.66
C ALA A 251 -4.90 -2.93 -7.63
N ASP A 252 -5.12 -4.23 -7.88
CA ASP A 252 -6.29 -4.69 -8.65
C ASP A 252 -7.61 -4.36 -7.93
N HIS A 253 -7.65 -4.52 -6.60
CA HIS A 253 -8.81 -4.14 -5.80
C HIS A 253 -9.09 -2.64 -5.85
N PHE A 254 -8.06 -1.79 -5.69
CA PHE A 254 -8.17 -0.35 -5.89
C PHE A 254 -8.77 0.01 -7.26
N LEU A 255 -8.33 -0.65 -8.34
CA LEU A 255 -8.86 -0.41 -9.68
C LEU A 255 -10.34 -0.78 -9.82
N MET A 256 -10.76 -1.87 -9.17
CA MET A 256 -12.19 -2.22 -9.08
C MET A 256 -12.97 -1.10 -8.38
N ILE A 257 -12.50 -0.65 -7.22
CA ILE A 257 -13.15 0.43 -6.45
C ILE A 257 -13.22 1.73 -7.26
N ALA A 258 -12.12 2.14 -7.87
CA ALA A 258 -12.07 3.35 -8.69
C ALA A 258 -13.08 3.30 -9.86
N ALA A 259 -13.18 2.15 -10.54
CA ALA A 259 -14.15 1.97 -11.62
C ALA A 259 -15.61 2.01 -11.13
N MET A 260 -15.91 1.44 -9.95
CA MET A 260 -17.24 1.55 -9.34
C MET A 260 -17.60 3.01 -9.04
N LEU A 261 -16.69 3.74 -8.41
CA LEU A 261 -16.90 5.15 -8.07
C LEU A 261 -17.10 6.03 -9.31
N GLU A 262 -16.39 5.75 -10.40
CA GLU A 262 -16.54 6.47 -11.67
C GLU A 262 -17.92 6.23 -12.30
N ASN A 263 -18.36 4.97 -12.36
CA ASN A 263 -19.68 4.60 -12.89
C ASN A 263 -20.82 5.24 -12.07
N ASP A 264 -20.68 5.29 -10.75
CA ASP A 264 -21.64 5.97 -9.90
C ASP A 264 -21.73 7.46 -10.20
N MET A 265 -20.59 8.11 -10.45
CA MET A 265 -20.57 9.54 -10.76
C MET A 265 -21.23 9.83 -12.11
N GLN A 266 -21.06 8.93 -13.09
CA GLN A 266 -21.73 9.03 -14.39
C GLN A 266 -23.25 8.82 -14.29
N THR A 267 -23.70 7.87 -13.46
CA THR A 267 -25.13 7.56 -13.26
C THR A 267 -25.85 8.57 -12.37
N SER A 268 -25.15 9.15 -11.38
CA SER A 268 -25.70 10.20 -10.50
C SER A 268 -25.83 11.57 -11.20
N GLY A 269 -25.21 11.74 -12.38
CA GLY A 269 -25.25 12.97 -13.17
C GLY A 269 -26.55 13.20 -13.98
N TYR A 270 -27.55 12.30 -13.91
CA TYR A 270 -28.74 12.36 -14.78
C TYR A 270 -30.05 12.80 -14.11
N THR A 271 -30.04 13.32 -12.89
CA THR A 271 -31.24 13.92 -12.26
C THR A 271 -31.03 15.40 -11.97
N GLY A 272 -30.97 16.19 -13.04
CA GLY A 272 -31.25 17.62 -12.96
C GLY A 272 -32.76 17.83 -12.80
N ALA A 273 -33.27 17.76 -11.57
CA ALA A 273 -34.46 18.49 -11.12
C ALA A 273 -34.69 18.30 -9.61
N ASN A 274 -34.81 19.42 -8.90
CA ASN A 274 -35.24 19.62 -7.51
C ASN A 274 -34.21 19.36 -6.40
N SER A 275 -33.31 20.33 -6.18
CA SER A 275 -32.64 20.50 -4.89
C SER A 275 -33.61 21.07 -3.85
N VAL A 276 -34.09 20.24 -2.93
CA VAL A 276 -34.63 20.72 -1.65
C VAL A 276 -33.44 20.93 -0.72
N ILE A 277 -33.23 22.17 -0.28
CA ILE A 277 -32.24 22.52 0.74
C ILE A 277 -32.71 21.91 2.06
N MET A 278 -31.95 20.96 2.61
CA MET A 278 -32.11 20.57 4.03
C MET A 278 -31.27 21.50 4.90
N PRO A 279 -31.80 21.97 6.05
CA PRO A 279 -31.04 22.81 6.96
C PRO A 279 -29.95 21.98 7.65
N MET A 280 -28.76 22.57 7.78
CA MET A 280 -27.66 22.00 8.57
C MET A 280 -28.03 22.05 10.05
N ALA A 281 -27.73 20.99 10.80
CA ALA A 281 -27.83 20.96 12.25
C ALA A 281 -26.74 21.84 12.88
N GLU A 282 -27.09 22.54 13.96
CA GLU A 282 -26.32 23.62 14.63
C GLU A 282 -25.15 23.14 15.52
N GLU A 283 -24.65 21.91 15.42
CA GLU A 283 -23.70 21.38 16.42
C GLU A 283 -22.19 21.46 16.10
N ASP A 284 -21.76 22.03 14.97
CA ASP A 284 -20.32 22.06 14.59
C ASP A 284 -19.66 23.47 14.59
N ILE A 285 -20.17 24.46 15.35
CA ILE A 285 -19.66 25.85 15.32
C ILE A 285 -18.68 26.22 16.46
N GLU A 286 -18.41 25.37 17.45
CA GLU A 286 -17.64 25.81 18.65
C GLU A 286 -16.12 25.52 18.67
N GLU A 287 -15.48 25.07 17.59
CA GLU A 287 -14.02 24.76 17.63
C GLU A 287 -13.13 25.57 16.68
N ALA A 288 -13.56 26.77 16.27
CA ALA A 288 -12.76 27.62 15.37
C ALA A 288 -12.78 29.11 15.74
N MET A 289 -12.50 29.47 17.00
CA MET A 289 -12.17 30.85 17.37
C MET A 289 -11.13 30.90 18.50
N VAL A 290 -9.84 30.98 18.14
CA VAL A 290 -8.80 31.57 19.01
C VAL A 290 -7.85 32.42 18.16
N ASP A 291 -8.00 33.73 18.35
CA ASP A 291 -7.09 34.88 18.23
C ASP A 291 -6.09 35.00 17.06
N MET A 292 -6.42 35.93 16.16
CA MET A 292 -5.55 36.49 15.12
C MET A 292 -5.14 37.92 15.54
N GLU A 293 -3.91 38.09 16.03
CA GLU A 293 -3.28 39.41 16.21
C GLU A 293 -2.62 39.88 14.90
N VAL A 294 -2.81 41.16 14.60
CA VAL A 294 -2.46 41.82 13.33
C VAL A 294 -0.98 42.27 13.35
N GLY A 295 -0.21 41.85 12.35
CA GLY A 295 1.14 42.34 12.07
C GLY A 295 1.32 42.73 10.59
N GLU A 296 1.85 43.93 10.35
CA GLU A 296 2.06 44.63 9.07
C GLU A 296 3.29 44.13 8.25
N PRO A 297 3.53 44.60 6.99
CA PRO A 297 3.74 43.70 5.84
C PRO A 297 5.19 43.41 5.40
N ALA A 298 5.23 42.48 4.43
CA ALA A 298 6.30 41.78 3.75
C ALA A 298 7.52 42.57 3.23
N THR A 299 8.64 41.85 3.14
CA THR A 299 9.75 42.11 2.20
C THR A 299 9.86 40.96 1.19
N GLU A 300 10.12 41.31 -0.08
CA GLU A 300 10.17 40.43 -1.24
C GLU A 300 11.25 39.34 -1.14
N ALA A 301 10.88 38.09 -1.44
CA ALA A 301 11.81 37.03 -1.80
C ALA A 301 11.34 36.36 -3.09
N THR A 302 12.15 36.49 -4.14
CA THR A 302 11.94 35.87 -5.45
C THR A 302 12.19 34.36 -5.36
N VAL A 303 11.14 33.55 -5.52
CA VAL A 303 11.24 32.09 -5.63
C VAL A 303 11.26 31.70 -7.11
N ILE A 304 12.36 31.09 -7.55
CA ILE A 304 12.51 30.53 -8.89
C ILE A 304 11.79 29.18 -8.93
N MET A 305 10.68 29.10 -9.67
CA MET A 305 9.98 27.84 -9.99
C MET A 305 10.77 27.05 -11.05
N PRO A 306 10.97 25.72 -10.91
CA PRO A 306 11.52 24.91 -11.99
C PRO A 306 10.52 24.79 -13.15
N ASN A 307 11.03 24.91 -14.38
CA ASN A 307 10.24 24.91 -15.61
C ASN A 307 9.40 23.62 -15.77
N THR A 308 8.10 23.80 -16.03
CA THR A 308 7.10 22.76 -16.35
C THR A 308 7.49 21.83 -17.50
N SER A 309 8.43 22.26 -18.35
CA SER A 309 8.95 21.46 -19.48
C SER A 309 9.76 20.24 -19.02
N THR A 310 10.43 20.31 -17.87
CA THR A 310 11.27 19.20 -17.35
C THR A 310 10.42 18.06 -16.77
N VAL A 311 9.28 18.40 -16.15
CA VAL A 311 8.35 17.40 -15.59
C VAL A 311 7.67 16.60 -16.70
N ILE A 312 7.28 17.28 -17.79
CA ILE A 312 6.67 16.63 -18.96
C ILE A 312 7.66 15.68 -19.65
N ALA A 313 8.92 16.10 -19.79
CA ALA A 313 9.96 15.27 -20.40
C ALA A 313 10.27 14.00 -19.59
N ASN A 314 10.29 14.11 -18.26
CA ASN A 314 10.51 12.97 -17.37
C ASN A 314 9.35 11.96 -17.42
N ASN A 315 8.11 12.45 -17.53
CA ASN A 315 6.93 11.60 -17.64
C ASN A 315 6.89 10.82 -18.96
N LEU A 316 7.27 11.45 -20.08
CA LEU A 316 7.37 10.78 -21.38
C LEU A 316 8.47 9.71 -21.41
N ALA A 317 9.60 9.95 -20.73
CA ALA A 317 10.67 8.97 -20.61
C ALA A 317 10.25 7.76 -19.75
N ALA A 318 9.48 7.99 -18.68
CA ALA A 318 8.89 6.94 -17.86
C ALA A 318 7.85 6.12 -18.64
N GLU A 319 7.02 6.77 -19.47
CA GLU A 319 6.07 6.10 -20.36
C GLU A 319 6.78 5.21 -21.39
N ALA A 320 7.89 5.67 -21.98
CA ALA A 320 8.69 4.88 -22.92
C ALA A 320 9.38 3.69 -22.25
N LYS A 321 9.94 3.86 -21.04
CA LYS A 321 10.49 2.76 -20.24
C LYS A 321 9.40 1.74 -19.86
N LEU A 322 8.22 2.20 -19.47
CA LEU A 322 7.08 1.34 -19.14
C LEU A 322 6.55 0.59 -20.37
N ALA A 323 6.51 1.23 -21.55
CA ALA A 323 6.14 0.57 -22.79
C ALA A 323 7.12 -0.55 -23.18
N ALA A 324 8.44 -0.32 -22.98
CA ALA A 324 9.46 -1.34 -23.19
C ALA A 324 9.31 -2.52 -22.20
N LEU A 325 8.99 -2.24 -20.93
CA LEU A 325 8.69 -3.27 -19.93
C LEU A 325 7.41 -4.06 -20.26
N LYS A 326 6.36 -3.39 -20.76
CA LYS A 326 5.12 -4.04 -21.23
C LYS A 326 5.39 -4.98 -22.40
N GLN A 327 6.21 -4.56 -23.37
CA GLN A 327 6.55 -5.37 -24.52
C GLN A 327 7.40 -6.60 -24.15
N LYS A 328 8.23 -6.47 -23.12
CA LYS A 328 9.02 -7.57 -22.54
C LYS A 328 8.16 -8.52 -21.70
N ALA A 329 7.18 -8.00 -20.96
CA ALA A 329 6.26 -8.79 -20.15
C ALA A 329 5.18 -9.52 -20.98
N MET A 330 4.75 -8.97 -22.12
CA MET A 330 3.82 -9.64 -23.05
C MET A 330 4.45 -10.83 -23.80
N GLN A 331 5.77 -11.03 -23.73
CA GLN A 331 6.46 -12.18 -24.32
C GLN A 331 6.66 -13.32 -23.32
N THR A 332 6.31 -13.12 -22.04
CA THR A 332 6.34 -14.12 -20.98
C THR A 332 4.93 -14.25 -20.43
N ASP A 333 4.16 -15.22 -20.92
CA ASP A 333 2.91 -15.62 -20.26
C ASP A 333 3.27 -16.22 -18.90
N CYS A 334 3.27 -15.38 -17.86
CA CYS A 334 3.23 -15.85 -16.48
C CYS A 334 1.79 -16.30 -16.20
N GLU A 335 1.46 -17.55 -16.50
CA GLU A 335 0.36 -18.19 -15.78
C GLU A 335 0.81 -18.35 -14.33
N ALA A 336 0.22 -17.57 -13.42
CA ALA A 336 0.46 -17.72 -11.99
C ALA A 336 0.04 -19.14 -11.58
N PRO A 337 0.94 -19.97 -11.02
CA PRO A 337 0.53 -21.28 -10.52
C PRO A 337 -0.50 -21.08 -9.40
N GLN A 338 -1.61 -21.80 -9.46
CA GLN A 338 -2.54 -21.87 -8.34
C GLN A 338 -1.80 -22.43 -7.13
N TYR A 339 -1.64 -21.61 -6.09
CA TYR A 339 -1.05 -22.03 -4.84
C TYR A 339 -2.01 -23.01 -4.14
N GLN A 340 -1.89 -24.31 -4.43
CA GLN A 340 -2.47 -25.34 -3.59
C GLN A 340 -1.68 -25.35 -2.28
N GLN A 341 -2.34 -24.96 -1.19
CA GLN A 341 -1.82 -25.05 0.17
C GLN A 341 -1.62 -26.53 0.56
N ASN A 342 -0.51 -27.13 0.15
CA ASN A 342 -0.02 -28.39 0.70
C ASN A 342 1.41 -28.18 1.19
N ILE A 343 1.54 -27.55 2.36
CA ILE A 343 2.76 -27.67 3.16
C ILE A 343 2.55 -28.93 4.02
N GLY A 344 3.05 -30.05 3.52
CA GLY A 344 3.17 -31.29 4.28
C GLY A 344 4.08 -31.08 5.48
N PHE A 345 3.59 -31.48 6.64
CA PHE A 345 4.34 -31.57 7.87
C PHE A 345 5.24 -32.80 7.78
N ASP A 346 6.55 -32.63 7.58
CA ASP A 346 7.51 -33.68 7.93
C ASP A 346 8.09 -33.34 9.31
N SER A 347 7.50 -34.02 10.30
CA SER A 347 8.12 -34.28 11.59
C SER A 347 9.18 -35.36 11.38
N GLU A 348 10.32 -35.22 12.06
CA GLU A 348 11.49 -36.15 12.09
C GLU A 348 12.56 -35.89 11.01
N VAL A 349 13.60 -35.13 11.36
CA VAL A 349 14.94 -35.62 11.73
C VAL A 349 15.71 -34.43 12.30
N LEU A 350 15.82 -34.35 13.64
CA LEU A 350 16.85 -33.55 14.31
C LEU A 350 17.98 -34.53 14.64
N GLU A 351 19.00 -34.59 13.78
CA GLU A 351 20.29 -35.14 14.19
C GLU A 351 21.06 -34.04 14.94
N GLU A 352 21.48 -34.38 16.16
CA GLU A 352 22.32 -33.58 17.03
C GLU A 352 23.67 -33.32 16.34
N ILE A 353 24.04 -32.04 16.19
CA ILE A 353 25.42 -31.64 15.87
C ILE A 353 26.03 -31.15 17.18
N ASP A 354 27.01 -31.91 17.67
CA ASP A 354 27.90 -31.58 18.78
C ASP A 354 28.77 -30.37 18.43
N ASP A 355 28.58 -29.24 19.13
CA ASP A 355 29.35 -27.99 18.95
C ASP A 355 30.57 -27.93 19.91
N ASP A 356 31.43 -28.96 19.91
CA ASP A 356 32.66 -28.99 20.73
C ASP A 356 33.92 -29.38 19.92
N GLU A 357 34.10 -28.80 18.72
CA GLU A 357 35.41 -28.77 18.05
C GLU A 357 35.86 -27.33 17.69
N PRO A 358 37.11 -26.94 18.03
CA PRO A 358 37.62 -25.61 17.74
C PRO A 358 37.95 -25.46 16.24
N ILE A 359 37.24 -24.53 15.58
CA ILE A 359 37.47 -24.13 14.20
C ILE A 359 38.89 -23.52 14.07
N MET A 360 39.79 -24.25 13.40
CA MET A 360 41.11 -23.71 13.04
C MET A 360 40.98 -22.59 12.00
N ALA A 361 41.57 -21.44 12.30
CA ALA A 361 41.63 -20.29 11.40
C ALA A 361 42.41 -20.61 10.10
N PRO A 362 41.99 -20.10 8.93
CA PRO A 362 42.71 -20.31 7.69
C PRO A 362 44.05 -19.56 7.67
N VAL A 363 45.08 -20.22 7.15
CA VAL A 363 46.45 -19.71 7.03
C VAL A 363 46.52 -18.56 6.02
N VAL A 364 47.03 -17.40 6.46
CA VAL A 364 47.28 -16.21 5.65
C VAL A 364 48.59 -16.38 4.86
N PRO A 365 48.63 -16.21 3.52
CA PRO A 365 49.87 -16.21 2.76
C PRO A 365 50.69 -14.92 2.97
N PRO A 366 52.02 -14.96 2.80
CA PRO A 366 52.91 -13.90 3.28
C PRO A 366 52.81 -12.60 2.46
N VAL A 367 52.88 -11.49 3.18
CA VAL A 367 52.96 -10.11 2.68
C VAL A 367 54.33 -9.86 2.04
N ASN A 368 54.35 -9.42 0.78
CA ASN A 368 55.52 -8.81 0.15
C ASN A 368 55.25 -7.31 -0.07
N THR A 369 56.04 -6.46 0.57
CA THR A 369 56.35 -5.07 0.15
C THR A 369 57.82 -4.80 0.53
N PRO A 370 58.59 -3.88 -0.12
CA PRO A 370 58.11 -2.68 -0.84
C PRO A 370 58.84 -2.33 -2.16
N ASN A 371 58.21 -1.48 -2.98
CA ASN A 371 58.94 -0.49 -3.79
C ASN A 371 58.26 0.88 -3.62
N SER A 372 59.08 1.90 -3.38
CA SER A 372 58.68 3.26 -2.97
C SER A 372 57.82 4.01 -4.02
N PRO A 373 56.97 4.96 -3.59
CA PRO A 373 56.01 5.62 -4.45
C PRO A 373 56.62 6.78 -5.26
N SER A 374 56.30 6.85 -6.55
CA SER A 374 56.47 8.08 -7.33
C SER A 374 55.49 9.14 -6.83
N LYS A 375 56.00 10.31 -6.46
CA LYS A 375 55.22 11.47 -6.01
C LYS A 375 54.28 11.97 -7.11
N ASN A 376 53.00 11.62 -7.04
CA ASN A 376 51.93 12.40 -7.66
C ASN A 376 51.16 13.14 -6.57
N LYS A 377 51.32 14.48 -6.54
CA LYS A 377 50.57 15.39 -5.68
C LYS A 377 49.13 15.50 -6.20
N TYR A 378 48.20 14.79 -5.58
CA TYR A 378 46.78 15.12 -5.70
C TYR A 378 46.40 16.07 -4.56
N THR A 379 46.09 17.32 -4.91
CA THR A 379 45.46 18.28 -4.00
C THR A 379 43.96 18.29 -4.28
N TRP A 380 43.15 17.98 -3.27
CA TRP A 380 41.70 17.99 -3.35
C TRP A 380 41.17 19.43 -3.29
N SER A 381 40.37 19.84 -4.29
CA SER A 381 39.58 21.07 -4.25
C SER A 381 38.08 20.76 -4.12
N THR A 382 37.33 21.66 -3.49
CA THR A 382 35.97 21.45 -2.94
C THR A 382 34.80 21.94 -3.82
N ALA A 383 34.96 22.13 -5.13
CA ALA A 383 33.91 22.69 -6.00
C ALA A 383 33.38 21.73 -7.09
N TRP A 384 32.08 21.85 -7.40
CA TRP A 384 31.23 21.04 -8.30
C TRP A 384 30.58 21.94 -9.38
N PRO A 385 30.21 21.47 -10.59
CA PRO A 385 30.43 20.16 -11.22
C PRO A 385 31.79 20.03 -11.95
N ARG A 386 32.29 18.80 -12.11
CA ARG A 386 33.50 18.53 -12.92
C ARG A 386 33.14 17.88 -14.26
N PRO A 387 33.72 18.35 -15.39
CA PRO A 387 33.60 17.67 -16.67
C PRO A 387 34.42 16.36 -16.67
N LEU A 388 33.85 15.30 -17.25
CA LEU A 388 34.54 14.02 -17.48
C LEU A 388 35.70 14.27 -18.45
N GLY A 389 36.91 13.90 -18.05
CA GLY A 389 38.13 14.13 -18.82
C GLY A 389 38.23 13.23 -20.05
N GLU A 390 38.71 13.80 -21.15
CA GLU A 390 39.19 13.08 -22.33
C GLU A 390 40.48 12.30 -22.00
N GLU A 391 40.56 11.04 -22.45
CA GLU A 391 41.76 10.22 -22.35
C GLU A 391 42.89 10.78 -23.24
N LYS A 392 44.12 10.76 -22.72
CA LYS A 392 45.36 10.89 -23.51
C LYS A 392 46.34 9.80 -23.13
#